data_AF-A0A2E8D6I9-F1
#
_entry.id   AF-A0A2E8D6I9-F1
#
_cell.length_a   1.000
_cell.length_b   1.000
_cell.length_c   1.000
_cell.angle_alpha   90.00
_cell.angle_beta   90.00
_cell.angle_gamma   90.00
#
_symmetry.space_group_name_H-M   'P 1'
#
loop_
_entity.id
_entity.type
_entity.pdbx_description
1 polymer ?
#
loop_
_entity_poly.entity_id
_entity_poly.type
_entity_poly.pdbx_seq_one_letter_code
_entity_poly.pdbx_strand_id
1 'polypeptide(L)'
;MSNPYADPQPTAPSKPLPPPQPPGLVGHVRIVAVLMLVQGVLELLMAIYYAVFGIFFGSTLGEAMMENSGMRQAQGPPPELMSAIMTATPIVMGFFGFIVGVLHVYAGYRNFLFQNRRLGIIALVGGMASIMTLYCCPTSFLLFIYGAIVYMNDSVVTAFAMTSEGYPPDAILVTFTGYRNNEQEKD
;
A
#
# COMPACT_ATOMS: atom_id res chain seq x y z
N MET A 1 20.16 -45.32 17.02
CA MET A 1 20.85 -44.35 16.15
C MET A 1 19.76 -43.57 15.41
N SER A 2 19.58 -42.28 15.71
CA SER A 2 18.65 -41.41 14.99
C SER A 2 19.17 -41.16 13.57
N ASN A 3 18.29 -41.23 12.57
CA ASN A 3 18.66 -40.94 11.18
C ASN A 3 18.92 -39.43 11.01
N PRO A 4 20.15 -38.99 10.67
CA PRO A 4 20.45 -37.57 10.45
C PRO A 4 19.81 -37.00 9.19
N TYR A 5 19.26 -37.85 8.31
CA TYR A 5 18.51 -37.47 7.11
C TYR A 5 16.99 -37.60 7.27
N ALA A 6 16.47 -37.80 8.49
CA ALA A 6 15.03 -37.72 8.68
C ALA A 6 14.59 -36.27 8.42
N ASP A 7 13.74 -36.08 7.42
CA ASP A 7 13.11 -34.78 7.20
C ASP A 7 12.44 -34.33 8.50
N PRO A 8 12.49 -33.02 8.83
CA PRO A 8 11.79 -32.48 9.97
C PRO A 8 10.33 -32.93 9.87
N GLN A 9 9.90 -33.82 10.78
CA GLN A 9 8.51 -34.22 10.85
C GLN A 9 7.70 -32.93 11.05
N PRO A 10 6.78 -32.58 10.14
CA PRO A 10 5.96 -31.40 10.32
C PRO A 10 5.30 -31.53 11.68
N THR A 11 5.61 -30.63 12.61
CA THR A 11 4.92 -30.57 13.89
C THR A 11 3.44 -30.46 13.58
N ALA A 12 2.68 -31.50 13.91
CA ALA A 12 1.26 -31.53 13.64
C ALA A 12 0.64 -30.23 14.19
N PRO A 13 -0.12 -29.48 13.38
CA PRO A 13 -0.72 -28.24 13.84
C PRO A 13 -1.55 -28.55 15.08
N SER A 14 -1.36 -27.76 16.14
CA SER A 14 -2.04 -27.95 17.43
C SER A 14 -3.57 -27.84 17.33
N LYS A 15 -4.08 -27.31 16.21
CA LYS A 15 -5.49 -27.17 15.91
C LYS A 15 -5.81 -27.93 14.61
N PRO A 16 -6.84 -28.79 14.58
CA PRO A 16 -7.29 -29.45 13.36
C PRO A 16 -7.52 -28.42 12.25
N LEU A 17 -7.04 -28.73 11.05
CA LEU A 17 -7.24 -27.85 9.89
C LEU A 17 -8.74 -27.72 9.60
N PRO A 18 -9.23 -26.51 9.27
CA PRO A 18 -10.59 -26.34 8.81
C PRO A 18 -10.83 -27.15 7.52
N PRO A 19 -12.07 -27.57 7.25
CA PRO A 19 -12.39 -28.32 6.05
C PRO A 19 -11.99 -27.52 4.80
N PRO A 20 -11.61 -28.20 3.70
CA PRO A 20 -11.29 -27.55 2.43
C PRO A 20 -12.39 -26.58 2.03
N GLN A 21 -12.01 -25.35 1.72
CA GLN A 21 -12.92 -24.31 1.24
C GLN A 21 -12.82 -24.24 -0.29
N PRO A 22 -13.89 -23.81 -0.99
CA PRO A 22 -13.84 -23.63 -2.44
C PRO A 22 -12.74 -22.63 -2.83
N PRO A 23 -12.14 -22.77 -4.03
CA PRO A 23 -11.04 -21.94 -4.50
C PRO A 23 -11.51 -20.49 -4.56
N GLY A 24 -10.95 -19.67 -3.66
CA GLY A 24 -11.31 -18.27 -3.52
C GLY A 24 -10.22 -17.32 -4.02
N LEU A 25 -10.50 -16.01 -3.94
CA LEU A 25 -9.54 -14.94 -4.27
C LEU A 25 -8.46 -14.73 -3.19
N VAL A 26 -8.22 -15.70 -2.31
CA VAL A 26 -7.27 -15.59 -1.18
C VAL A 26 -5.84 -15.36 -1.66
N GLY A 27 -5.44 -16.01 -2.76
CA GLY A 27 -4.13 -15.78 -3.39
C GLY A 27 -3.96 -14.35 -3.91
N HIS A 28 -5.05 -13.67 -4.30
CA HIS A 28 -5.00 -12.31 -4.83
C HIS A 28 -4.70 -11.27 -3.74
N VAL A 29 -4.96 -11.60 -2.46
CA VAL A 29 -4.62 -10.72 -1.32
C VAL A 29 -3.12 -10.42 -1.27
N ARG A 30 -2.26 -11.41 -1.56
CA ARG A 30 -0.81 -11.20 -1.63
C ARG A 30 -0.43 -10.25 -2.77
N ILE A 31 -1.10 -10.35 -3.92
CA ILE A 31 -0.88 -9.44 -5.06
C ILE A 31 -1.26 -8.01 -4.67
N VAL A 32 -2.45 -7.81 -4.07
CA VAL A 32 -2.88 -6.50 -3.57
C VAL A 32 -1.89 -5.94 -2.56
N ALA A 33 -1.41 -6.75 -1.62
CA ALA A 33 -0.46 -6.33 -0.61
C ALA A 33 0.88 -5.87 -1.22
N VAL A 34 1.40 -6.61 -2.21
CA VAL A 34 2.63 -6.21 -2.93
C VAL A 34 2.41 -4.91 -3.69
N LEU A 35 1.28 -4.77 -4.40
CA LEU A 35 0.96 -3.54 -5.13
C LEU A 35 0.82 -2.33 -4.17
N MET A 36 0.22 -2.51 -2.99
CA MET A 36 0.16 -1.47 -1.96
C MET A 36 1.55 -1.08 -1.44
N LEU A 37 2.46 -2.04 -1.27
CA LEU A 37 3.83 -1.79 -0.84
C LEU A 37 4.59 -0.98 -1.90
N VAL A 38 4.50 -1.39 -3.17
CA VAL A 38 5.13 -0.67 -4.29
C VAL A 38 4.57 0.74 -4.41
N GLN A 39 3.24 0.91 -4.36
CA GLN A 39 2.59 2.22 -4.38
C GLN A 39 3.06 3.10 -3.22
N GLY A 40 3.12 2.56 -2.00
CA GLY A 40 3.60 3.29 -0.83
C GLY A 40 5.06 3.73 -0.96
N VAL A 41 5.94 2.88 -1.51
CA VAL A 41 7.35 3.25 -1.77
C VAL A 41 7.45 4.35 -2.81
N LEU A 42 6.68 4.28 -3.90
CA LEU A 42 6.64 5.32 -4.93
C LEU A 42 6.13 6.67 -4.36
N GLU A 43 5.09 6.64 -3.53
CA GLU A 43 4.58 7.83 -2.84
C GLU A 43 5.62 8.43 -1.88
N LEU A 44 6.36 7.59 -1.15
CA LEU A 44 7.46 8.06 -0.27
C LEU A 44 8.59 8.72 -1.07
N LEU A 45 9.00 8.12 -2.19
CA LEU A 45 10.02 8.69 -3.06
C LEU A 45 9.57 10.05 -3.63
N MET A 46 8.32 10.14 -4.08
CA MET A 46 7.73 11.40 -4.55
C MET A 46 7.61 12.44 -3.45
N ALA A 47 7.24 12.03 -2.23
CA ALA A 47 7.17 12.92 -1.07
C ALA A 47 8.54 13.51 -0.72
N ILE A 48 9.59 12.68 -0.70
CA ILE A 48 10.97 13.13 -0.50
C ILE A 48 11.38 14.08 -1.63
N TYR A 49 11.08 13.73 -2.88
CA TYR A 49 11.34 14.59 -4.03
C TYR A 49 10.67 15.96 -3.88
N TYR A 50 9.38 16.02 -3.51
CA TYR A 50 8.67 17.28 -3.30
C TYR A 50 9.24 18.10 -2.14
N ALA A 51 9.69 17.45 -1.06
CA ALA A 51 10.34 18.13 0.05
C ALA A 51 11.67 18.75 -0.37
N VAL A 52 12.54 17.99 -1.05
CA VAL A 52 13.82 18.48 -1.57
C VAL A 52 13.61 19.58 -2.61
N PHE A 53 12.67 19.38 -3.53
CA PHE A 53 12.29 20.37 -4.53
C PHE A 53 11.82 21.67 -3.88
N GLY A 54 10.91 21.59 -2.89
CA GLY A 54 10.40 22.77 -2.17
C GLY A 54 11.51 23.54 -1.45
N ILE A 55 12.44 22.86 -0.79
CA ILE A 55 13.58 23.50 -0.10
C ILE A 55 14.55 24.14 -1.10
N PHE A 56 14.90 23.41 -2.17
CA PHE A 56 15.88 23.88 -3.16
C PHE A 56 15.33 25.01 -4.01
N PHE A 57 14.13 24.85 -4.58
CA PHE A 57 13.48 25.92 -5.35
C PHE A 57 13.09 27.11 -4.48
N GLY A 58 12.62 26.89 -3.24
CA GLY A 58 12.28 27.98 -2.34
C GLY A 58 13.46 28.91 -2.04
N SER A 59 14.65 28.34 -1.85
CA SER A 59 15.88 29.12 -1.60
C SER A 59 16.43 29.79 -2.86
N THR A 60 16.61 29.04 -3.96
CA THR A 60 17.22 29.58 -5.19
C THR A 60 16.29 30.49 -5.99
N LEU A 61 15.00 30.16 -6.12
CA LEU A 61 14.04 30.96 -6.89
C LEU A 61 13.69 32.26 -6.15
N GLY A 62 13.71 32.24 -4.81
CA GLY A 62 13.45 33.42 -3.99
C GLY A 62 14.42 34.57 -4.29
N GLU A 63 15.73 34.25 -4.38
CA GLU A 63 16.77 35.22 -4.74
C GLU A 63 16.63 35.70 -6.19
N ALA A 64 16.46 34.77 -7.13
CA ALA A 64 16.35 35.08 -8.56
C ALA A 64 15.08 35.89 -8.92
N MET A 65 13.98 35.70 -8.18
CA MET A 65 12.76 36.51 -8.35
C MET A 65 12.92 37.93 -7.81
N MET A 66 13.62 38.12 -6.68
CA MET A 66 13.88 39.48 -6.16
C MET A 66 14.67 40.30 -7.17
N GLU A 67 15.67 39.70 -7.82
CA GLU A 67 16.48 40.38 -8.85
C GLU A 67 15.68 40.76 -10.11
N ASN A 68 14.81 39.87 -10.60
CA ASN A 68 13.98 40.12 -11.80
C ASN A 68 12.73 40.98 -11.56
N SER A 69 12.31 41.16 -10.30
CA SER A 69 11.11 41.92 -9.96
C SER A 69 11.22 43.43 -10.27
N GLY A 70 12.44 43.95 -10.44
CA GLY A 70 12.70 45.35 -10.78
C GLY A 70 12.14 45.83 -12.14
N MET A 71 11.69 44.94 -13.03
CA MET A 71 11.17 45.31 -14.36
C MET A 71 9.70 44.90 -14.65
N ARG A 72 9.03 44.18 -13.74
CA ARG A 72 7.65 43.67 -13.95
C ARG A 72 6.67 44.17 -12.89
N GLN A 73 6.57 45.49 -12.74
CA GLN A 73 5.65 46.14 -11.81
C GLN A 73 4.27 46.43 -12.45
N ALA A 74 3.62 45.42 -13.03
CA ALA A 74 2.29 45.58 -13.62
C ALA A 74 1.34 44.45 -13.17
N GLN A 75 0.58 44.71 -12.09
CA GLN A 75 -0.66 44.01 -11.69
C GLN A 75 -0.59 42.53 -11.25
N GLY A 76 0.46 42.09 -10.54
CA GLY A 76 0.49 40.78 -9.86
C GLY A 76 0.14 40.85 -8.36
N PRO A 77 -0.26 39.73 -7.71
CA PRO A 77 -0.27 39.62 -6.26
C PRO A 77 1.11 39.93 -5.66
N PRO A 78 1.20 40.37 -4.39
CA PRO A 78 2.47 40.74 -3.78
C PRO A 78 3.49 39.58 -3.88
N PRO A 79 4.74 39.86 -4.29
CA PRO A 79 5.73 38.83 -4.62
C PRO A 79 6.03 37.91 -3.42
N GLU A 80 5.94 38.42 -2.19
CA GLU A 80 6.09 37.65 -0.96
C GLU A 80 5.03 36.54 -0.81
N LEU A 81 3.79 36.81 -1.22
CA LEU A 81 2.72 35.82 -1.14
C LEU A 81 2.89 34.74 -2.21
N MET A 82 3.35 35.11 -3.40
CA MET A 82 3.59 34.15 -4.47
C MET A 82 4.77 33.21 -4.14
N SER A 83 5.89 33.73 -3.61
CA SER A 83 7.03 32.91 -3.18
C SER A 83 6.65 31.99 -2.01
N ALA A 84 5.88 32.50 -1.04
CA ALA A 84 5.40 31.73 0.09
C ALA A 84 4.52 30.56 -0.36
N ILE A 85 3.56 30.79 -1.26
CA ILE A 85 2.70 29.73 -1.80
C ILE A 85 3.51 28.72 -2.60
N MET A 86 4.37 29.17 -3.52
CA MET A 86 5.19 28.26 -4.34
C MET A 86 6.14 27.40 -3.52
N THR A 87 6.60 27.87 -2.36
CA THR A 87 7.47 27.12 -1.45
C THR A 87 6.68 26.24 -0.50
N ALA A 88 5.61 26.76 0.09
CA ALA A 88 4.82 26.06 1.10
C ALA A 88 4.01 24.91 0.48
N THR A 89 3.40 25.11 -0.69
CA THR A 89 2.56 24.10 -1.34
C THR A 89 3.27 22.76 -1.57
N PRO A 90 4.45 22.69 -2.23
CA PRO A 90 5.14 21.41 -2.43
C PRO A 90 5.62 20.78 -1.13
N ILE A 91 6.01 21.57 -0.13
CA ILE A 91 6.41 21.04 1.19
C ILE A 91 5.21 20.39 1.89
N VAL A 92 4.06 21.08 1.92
CA VAL A 92 2.83 20.56 2.51
C VAL A 92 2.35 19.31 1.76
N MET A 93 2.35 19.33 0.42
CA MET A 93 2.02 18.15 -0.40
C MET A 93 2.98 16.99 -0.14
N GLY A 94 4.29 17.25 -0.05
CA GLY A 94 5.29 16.23 0.27
C GLY A 94 5.04 15.63 1.66
N PHE A 95 4.71 16.45 2.66
CA PHE A 95 4.40 15.97 4.01
C PHE A 95 3.17 15.06 4.06
N PHE A 96 2.07 15.45 3.41
CA PHE A 96 0.88 14.60 3.32
C PHE A 96 1.16 13.31 2.54
N GLY A 97 1.87 13.40 1.41
CA GLY A 97 2.29 12.24 0.63
C GLY A 97 3.17 11.28 1.45
N PHE A 98 4.02 11.81 2.33
CA PHE A 98 4.84 11.00 3.23
C PHE A 98 3.99 10.20 4.21
N ILE A 99 3.01 10.84 4.86
CA ILE A 99 2.11 10.17 5.82
C ILE A 99 1.33 9.05 5.12
N VAL A 100 0.76 9.32 3.94
CA VAL A 100 -0.01 8.33 3.16
C VAL A 100 0.90 7.19 2.68
N GLY A 101 2.11 7.51 2.20
CA GLY A 101 3.09 6.51 1.78
C GLY A 101 3.51 5.57 2.92
N VAL A 102 3.80 6.10 4.12
CA VAL A 102 4.09 5.27 5.31
C VAL A 102 2.89 4.37 5.65
N LEU A 103 1.67 4.92 5.61
CA LEU A 103 0.46 4.16 5.87
C LEU A 103 0.28 3.01 4.87
N HIS A 104 0.53 3.25 3.57
CA HIS A 104 0.47 2.22 2.53
C HIS A 104 1.52 1.12 2.73
N VAL A 105 2.78 1.48 3.03
CA VAL A 105 3.83 0.49 3.29
C VAL A 105 3.48 -0.36 4.52
N TYR A 106 3.05 0.27 5.61
CA TYR A 106 2.68 -0.43 6.84
C TYR A 106 1.46 -1.34 6.65
N ALA A 107 0.43 -0.85 5.96
CA ALA A 107 -0.76 -1.63 5.66
C ALA A 107 -0.47 -2.78 4.68
N GLY A 108 0.35 -2.54 3.65
CA GLY A 108 0.81 -3.58 2.72
C GLY A 108 1.55 -4.70 3.45
N TYR A 109 2.47 -4.36 4.35
CA TYR A 109 3.18 -5.34 5.17
C TYR A 109 2.25 -6.16 6.08
N ARG A 110 1.33 -5.49 6.80
CA ARG A 110 0.35 -6.19 7.66
C ARG A 110 -0.61 -7.08 6.85
N ASN A 111 -1.06 -6.61 5.70
CA ASN A 111 -1.90 -7.39 4.79
C ASN A 111 -1.18 -8.60 4.21
N PHE A 112 0.12 -8.50 3.94
CA PHE A 112 0.94 -9.62 3.48
C PHE A 112 0.96 -10.76 4.51
N LEU A 113 0.92 -10.41 5.80
CA LEU A 113 0.83 -11.34 6.92
C LEU A 113 -0.61 -11.77 7.26
N PHE A 114 -1.61 -11.38 6.47
CA PHE A 114 -3.05 -11.58 6.76
C PHE A 114 -3.50 -11.01 8.12
N GLN A 115 -2.82 -9.97 8.61
CA GLN A 115 -3.15 -9.33 9.88
C GLN A 115 -3.98 -8.06 9.66
N ASN A 116 -5.16 -8.01 10.26
CA ASN A 116 -6.04 -6.84 10.35
C ASN A 116 -6.55 -6.27 9.01
N ARG A 117 -7.56 -6.93 8.42
CA ARG A 117 -8.29 -6.47 7.21
C ARG A 117 -8.69 -4.98 7.23
N ARG A 118 -9.05 -4.45 8.40
CA ARG A 118 -9.47 -3.04 8.55
C ARG A 118 -8.36 -2.05 8.17
N LEU A 119 -7.10 -2.37 8.46
CA LEU A 119 -5.97 -1.50 8.11
C LEU A 119 -5.79 -1.42 6.59
N GLY A 120 -5.98 -2.54 5.88
CA GLY A 120 -5.96 -2.57 4.42
C GLY A 120 -7.04 -1.68 3.80
N ILE A 121 -8.26 -1.74 4.33
CA ILE A 121 -9.37 -0.89 3.84
C ILE A 121 -9.10 0.59 4.13
N ILE A 122 -8.65 0.91 5.35
CA ILE A 122 -8.31 2.30 5.71
C ILE A 122 -7.18 2.83 4.83
N ALA A 123 -6.17 2.02 4.53
CA ALA A 123 -5.10 2.40 3.63
C ALA A 123 -5.58 2.58 2.18
N LEU A 124 -6.45 1.69 1.66
CA LEU A 124 -7.07 1.84 0.33
C LEU A 124 -7.86 3.15 0.22
N VAL A 125 -8.66 3.48 1.24
CA VAL A 125 -9.41 4.74 1.28
C VAL A 125 -8.47 5.93 1.48
N GLY A 126 -7.39 5.77 2.24
CA GLY A 126 -6.32 6.77 2.36
C GLY A 126 -5.66 7.08 1.01
N GLY A 127 -5.43 6.05 0.18
CA GLY A 127 -4.90 6.20 -1.17
C GLY A 127 -5.86 6.89 -2.15
N MET A 128 -7.17 6.89 -1.89
CA MET A 128 -8.10 7.75 -2.63
C MET A 128 -7.84 9.24 -2.35
N ALA A 129 -7.41 9.59 -1.13
CA ALA A 129 -7.07 10.98 -0.83
C ALA A 129 -5.81 11.45 -1.60
N SER A 130 -4.88 10.53 -1.91
CA SER A 130 -3.69 10.85 -2.72
C SER A 130 -3.98 11.02 -4.21
N ILE A 131 -5.21 10.76 -4.69
CA ILE A 131 -5.62 11.01 -6.09
C ILE A 131 -5.53 12.48 -6.48
N MET A 132 -5.62 13.39 -5.51
CA MET A 132 -5.39 14.82 -5.74
C MET A 132 -3.97 15.11 -6.24
N THR A 133 -3.04 14.17 -6.07
CA THR A 133 -1.73 14.21 -6.72
C THR A 133 -1.82 13.50 -8.08
N LEU A 134 -1.74 14.30 -9.16
CA LEU A 134 -2.02 13.88 -10.55
C LEU A 134 -1.27 12.62 -11.02
N TYR A 135 -0.12 12.30 -10.42
CA TYR A 135 0.72 11.19 -10.86
C TYR A 135 0.28 9.81 -10.35
N CYS A 136 -0.31 9.74 -9.14
CA CYS A 136 -0.74 8.47 -8.52
C CYS A 136 -2.21 8.13 -8.80
N CYS A 137 -2.94 9.03 -9.45
CA CYS A 137 -4.37 8.88 -9.71
C CYS A 137 -4.75 7.53 -10.36
N PRO A 138 -4.18 7.11 -11.51
CA PRO A 138 -4.60 5.88 -12.16
C PRO A 138 -4.22 4.63 -11.35
N THR A 139 -3.05 4.62 -10.70
CA THR A 139 -2.60 3.47 -9.93
C THR A 139 -3.39 3.31 -8.64
N SER A 140 -3.59 4.39 -7.88
CA SER A 140 -4.42 4.38 -6.66
C SER A 140 -5.86 4.01 -6.97
N PHE A 141 -6.42 4.48 -8.09
CA PHE A 141 -7.78 4.14 -8.50
C PHE A 141 -7.94 2.65 -8.83
N LEU A 142 -7.01 2.09 -9.62
CA LEU A 142 -7.00 0.67 -9.95
C LEU A 142 -6.80 -0.20 -8.71
N LEU A 143 -5.87 0.17 -7.84
CA LEU A 143 -5.63 -0.51 -6.56
C LEU A 143 -6.87 -0.46 -5.66
N PHE A 144 -7.56 0.67 -5.62
CA PHE A 144 -8.80 0.83 -4.87
C PHE A 144 -9.88 -0.15 -5.34
N ILE A 145 -10.17 -0.17 -6.65
CA ILE A 145 -11.19 -1.07 -7.22
C ILE A 145 -10.80 -2.53 -7.01
N TYR A 146 -9.57 -2.90 -7.38
CA TYR A 146 -9.10 -4.28 -7.29
C TYR A 146 -9.04 -4.75 -5.84
N GLY A 147 -8.51 -3.91 -4.94
CA GLY A 147 -8.50 -4.17 -3.51
C GLY A 147 -9.90 -4.32 -2.93
N ALA A 148 -10.85 -3.45 -3.28
CA ALA A 148 -12.23 -3.55 -2.82
C ALA A 148 -12.88 -4.87 -3.23
N ILE A 149 -12.74 -5.28 -4.50
CA ILE A 149 -13.26 -6.56 -4.99
C ILE A 149 -12.67 -7.74 -4.20
N VAL A 150 -11.35 -7.76 -4.01
CA VAL A 150 -10.67 -8.83 -3.26
C VAL A 150 -11.11 -8.83 -1.79
N TYR A 151 -11.17 -7.67 -1.13
CA TYR A 151 -11.53 -7.57 0.29
C TYR A 151 -13.00 -7.84 0.57
N MET A 152 -13.90 -7.68 -0.39
CA MET A 152 -15.33 -8.00 -0.23
C MET A 152 -15.64 -9.47 -0.47
N ASN A 153 -14.70 -10.28 -0.95
CA ASN A 153 -14.90 -11.71 -1.17
C ASN A 153 -14.97 -12.47 0.17
N ASP A 154 -16.03 -13.26 0.37
CA ASP A 154 -16.26 -14.00 1.61
C ASP A 154 -15.12 -14.98 1.96
N SER A 155 -14.48 -15.60 0.96
CA SER A 155 -13.33 -16.50 1.21
C SER A 155 -12.16 -15.75 1.83
N VAL A 156 -11.94 -14.49 1.42
CA VAL A 156 -10.91 -13.62 2.00
C VAL A 156 -11.29 -13.25 3.43
N VAL A 157 -12.56 -12.94 3.70
CA VAL A 157 -13.04 -12.65 5.07
C VAL A 157 -12.78 -13.82 6.00
N THR A 158 -13.11 -15.04 5.57
CA THR A 158 -12.87 -16.25 6.35
C THR A 158 -11.38 -16.50 6.56
N ALA A 159 -10.53 -16.28 5.55
CA ALA A 159 -9.08 -16.38 5.67
C ALA A 159 -8.51 -15.43 6.74
N PHE A 160 -8.98 -14.17 6.78
CA PHE A 160 -8.59 -13.22 7.82
C PHE A 160 -9.11 -13.64 9.21
N ALA A 161 -10.31 -14.22 9.29
CA ALA A 161 -10.84 -14.77 10.54
C ALA A 161 -9.98 -15.94 11.06
N MET A 162 -9.54 -16.85 10.20
CA MET A 162 -8.61 -17.93 10.56
C MET A 162 -7.29 -17.38 11.14
N THR A 163 -6.76 -16.28 10.58
CA THR A 163 -5.54 -15.66 11.13
C THR A 163 -5.77 -15.13 12.55
N SER A 164 -6.96 -14.56 12.84
CA SER A 164 -7.31 -14.10 14.19
C SER A 164 -7.47 -15.24 15.21
N GLU A 165 -7.73 -16.47 14.73
CA GLU A 165 -7.76 -17.68 15.55
C GLU A 165 -6.37 -18.30 15.77
N GLY A 166 -5.31 -17.70 15.21
CA GLY A 166 -3.92 -18.14 15.37
C GLY A 166 -3.44 -19.16 14.33
N TYR A 167 -4.19 -19.39 13.24
CA TYR A 167 -3.68 -20.23 12.15
C TYR A 167 -2.55 -19.50 11.38
N PRO A 168 -1.45 -20.19 11.05
CA PRO A 168 -0.37 -19.59 10.28
C PRO A 168 -0.80 -19.35 8.82
N PRO A 169 -0.28 -18.30 8.14
CA PRO A 169 -0.67 -17.94 6.78
C PRO A 169 -0.55 -19.07 5.76
N ASP A 170 0.46 -19.92 5.90
CA ASP A 170 0.70 -21.01 4.96
C ASP A 170 -0.35 -22.13 5.08
N ALA A 171 -0.81 -22.41 6.30
CA ALA A 171 -1.90 -23.36 6.52
C ALA A 171 -3.21 -22.88 5.88
N ILE A 172 -3.48 -21.57 5.98
CA ILE A 172 -4.66 -20.95 5.37
C ILE A 172 -4.60 -21.14 3.85
N LEU A 173 -3.46 -20.85 3.22
CA LEU A 173 -3.33 -21.00 1.77
C LEU A 173 -3.52 -22.45 1.32
N VAL A 174 -2.95 -23.42 2.03
CA VAL A 174 -3.13 -24.85 1.73
C VAL A 174 -4.61 -25.24 1.74
N THR A 175 -5.42 -24.71 2.68
CA THR A 175 -6.86 -24.97 2.73
C THR A 175 -7.61 -24.49 1.48
N PHE A 176 -7.18 -23.38 0.88
CA PHE A 176 -7.83 -22.82 -0.32
C PHE A 176 -7.22 -23.31 -1.64
N THR A 177 -5.93 -23.66 -1.68
CA THR A 177 -5.28 -24.19 -2.89
C THR A 177 -5.48 -25.70 -3.05
N GLY A 178 -5.60 -26.44 -1.95
CA GLY A 178 -5.78 -27.90 -1.97
C GLY A 178 -7.03 -28.36 -2.71
N TYR A 179 -8.09 -27.55 -2.75
CA TYR A 179 -9.29 -27.84 -3.53
C TYR A 179 -9.01 -27.94 -5.03
N ARG A 180 -8.14 -27.06 -5.56
CA ARG A 180 -7.86 -26.97 -7.00
C ARG A 180 -7.21 -28.24 -7.56
N ASN A 181 -6.39 -28.91 -6.77
CA ASN A 181 -5.72 -30.14 -7.18
C ASN A 181 -6.68 -31.34 -7.20
N ASN A 182 -7.67 -31.36 -6.30
CA ASN A 182 -8.66 -32.44 -6.21
C ASN A 182 -9.71 -32.40 -7.32
N GLU A 183 -9.96 -31.22 -7.92
CA GLU A 183 -10.81 -31.12 -9.12
C GLU A 183 -10.10 -31.63 -10.36
N GLN A 184 -8.80 -31.36 -10.51
CA GLN A 184 -8.02 -31.80 -11.68
C GLN A 184 -7.83 -33.32 -11.77
N GLU A 185 -8.01 -34.05 -10.67
CA GLU A 185 -7.93 -35.53 -10.67
C GLU A 185 -9.23 -36.19 -11.14
N LYS A 186 -10.33 -35.44 -11.28
CA LYS A 186 -11.63 -35.97 -11.71
C LYS A 186 -11.89 -35.84 -13.21
N ASP A 187 -11.03 -35.13 -13.93
CA ASP A 187 -11.08 -34.92 -15.38
C ASP A 187 -10.06 -35.81 -16.12
#